data_AF-R9IQY4-F1
#
_entry.id   AF-R9IQY4-F1
#
_cell.length_a   1.000
_cell.length_b   1.000
_cell.length_c   1.000
_cell.angle_alpha   90.00
_cell.angle_beta   90.00
_cell.angle_gamma   90.00
#
_symmetry.space_group_name_H-M   'P 1'
#
loop_
_entity.id
_entity.type
_entity.pdbx_description
1 polymer ?
#
loop_
_entity_poly.entity_id
_entity_poly.type
_entity_poly.pdbx_seq_one_letter_code
_entity_poly.pdbx_strand_id
1 'polypeptide(L)'
;MRHKNFSKITVKEIIQYCDVNRNTFYYHFDDIYALLRWMLTEEAIEVVKHFDLLVDYEDAIRFIMDYVDENDYIISCAYDAIGRDEIKRFFSRIL
;
A
#
# COMPACT_ATOMS: atom_id res chain seq x y z
N MET A 1 13.51 0.72 3.46
CA MET A 1 12.94 0.02 4.64
C MET A 1 13.04 -1.50 4.42
N ARG A 2 13.98 -2.21 5.07
CA ARG A 2 14.12 -3.69 4.98
C ARG A 2 14.58 -4.33 6.31
N HIS A 3 14.41 -3.66 7.44
CA HIS A 3 15.04 -4.09 8.71
C HIS A 3 14.16 -5.00 9.59
N LYS A 4 12.87 -5.15 9.27
CA LYS A 4 11.93 -5.93 10.09
C LYS A 4 10.76 -6.44 9.26
N ASN A 5 10.41 -7.72 9.42
CA ASN A 5 9.24 -8.34 8.78
C ASN A 5 7.95 -7.59 9.19
N PHE A 6 7.02 -7.35 8.26
CA PHE A 6 5.81 -6.56 8.47
C PHE A 6 4.93 -7.17 9.56
N SER A 7 4.84 -8.50 9.60
CA SER A 7 4.13 -9.23 10.67
C SER A 7 4.66 -8.97 12.08
N LYS A 8 5.86 -8.38 12.20
CA LYS A 8 6.48 -8.00 13.47
C LYS A 8 6.35 -6.51 13.77
N ILE A 9 5.85 -5.69 12.85
CA ILE A 9 5.59 -4.26 13.09
C ILE A 9 4.36 -4.15 13.97
N THR A 10 4.43 -3.30 15.00
CA THR A 10 3.32 -3.07 15.92
C THR A 10 2.80 -1.65 15.83
N VAL A 11 1.52 -1.44 16.15
CA VAL A 11 0.94 -0.09 16.28
C VAL A 11 1.76 0.76 17.25
N LYS A 12 2.26 0.16 18.34
CA LYS A 12 3.11 0.86 19.33
C LYS A 12 4.36 1.48 18.68
N GLU A 13 5.04 0.72 17.83
CA GLU A 13 6.25 1.21 17.15
C GLU A 13 5.91 2.34 16.17
N ILE A 14 4.79 2.21 15.43
CA ILE A 14 4.33 3.24 14.49
C ILE A 14 4.02 4.54 15.23
N ILE A 15 3.23 4.49 16.30
CA ILE A 15 2.83 5.69 17.04
C ILE A 15 4.02 6.37 17.73
N GLN A 16 5.03 5.59 18.17
CA GLN A 16 6.26 6.12 18.74
C GLN A 16 7.15 6.77 17.69
N TYR A 17 7.26 6.17 16.50
CA TYR A 17 8.08 6.69 15.41
C TYR A 17 7.49 7.97 14.81
N CYS A 18 6.17 8.02 14.64
CA CYS A 18 5.46 9.14 14.03
C CYS A 18 5.07 10.25 15.03
N ASP A 19 5.37 10.08 16.32
CA ASP A 19 4.97 10.97 17.42
C ASP A 19 3.45 11.29 17.43
N VAL A 20 2.64 10.26 17.22
CA VAL A 20 1.17 10.34 17.28
C VAL A 20 0.64 9.58 18.49
N ASN A 21 -0.52 9.95 19.01
CA ASN A 21 -1.12 9.20 20.11
C ASN A 21 -1.87 7.96 19.58
N ARG A 22 -2.03 6.96 20.46
CA ARG A 22 -2.71 5.69 20.13
C ARG A 22 -4.15 5.91 19.65
N ASN A 23 -4.89 6.83 20.27
CA ASN A 23 -6.29 7.08 19.90
C ASN A 23 -6.40 7.69 18.50
N THR A 24 -5.46 8.54 18.10
CA THR A 24 -5.38 9.09 16.74
C THR A 24 -5.13 7.99 15.73
N PHE A 25 -4.24 7.03 16.00
CA PHE A 25 -4.06 5.88 15.11
C PHE A 25 -5.38 5.11 14.94
N TYR A 26 -6.00 4.69 16.04
CA TYR A 26 -7.24 3.89 15.99
C TYR A 26 -8.47 4.68 15.55
N TYR A 27 -8.42 6.00 15.53
CA TYR A 27 -9.44 6.83 14.89
C TYR A 27 -9.43 6.68 13.37
N HIS A 28 -8.25 6.45 12.77
CA HIS A 28 -8.09 6.32 11.33
C HIS A 28 -8.03 4.86 10.87
N PHE A 29 -7.44 3.96 11.68
CA PHE A 29 -7.14 2.59 11.28
C PHE A 29 -7.40 1.59 12.40
N ASP A 30 -8.20 0.56 12.10
CA ASP A 30 -8.49 -0.51 13.06
C ASP A 30 -7.24 -1.33 13.43
N ASP A 31 -6.29 -1.47 12.50
CA ASP A 31 -5.03 -2.18 12.68
C ASP A 31 -3.95 -1.75 11.66
N ILE A 32 -2.77 -2.37 11.75
CA ILE A 32 -1.65 -2.12 10.83
C ILE A 32 -1.98 -2.50 9.38
N TYR A 33 -2.91 -3.42 9.15
CA TYR A 33 -3.30 -3.87 7.82
C TYR A 33 -4.30 -2.91 7.17
N ALA A 34 -5.15 -2.25 7.96
CA ALA A 34 -6.01 -1.15 7.52
C ALA A 34 -5.16 0.04 7.05
N LEU A 35 -4.10 0.38 7.80
CA LEU A 35 -3.12 1.37 7.37
C LEU A 35 -2.43 0.96 6.06
N LEU A 36 -1.99 -0.31 5.94
CA LEU A 36 -1.35 -0.81 4.73
C LEU A 36 -2.28 -0.72 3.50
N ARG A 37 -3.55 -1.12 3.64
CA ARG A 37 -4.56 -0.99 2.58
C ARG A 37 -4.73 0.46 2.13
N TRP A 38 -4.82 1.37 3.08
CA TRP A 38 -4.99 2.79 2.81
C TRP A 38 -3.77 3.35 2.07
N MET A 39 -2.56 3.07 2.55
CA MET A 39 -1.31 3.51 1.93
C MET A 39 -1.21 3.06 0.47
N LEU A 40 -1.46 1.78 0.20
CA LEU A 40 -1.46 1.25 -1.16
C LEU A 40 -2.48 1.99 -2.02
N THR A 41 -3.72 2.11 -1.55
CA THR A 41 -4.81 2.75 -2.30
C THR A 41 -4.51 4.21 -2.64
N GLU A 42 -3.96 4.98 -1.70
CA GLU A 42 -3.60 6.38 -1.95
C GLU A 42 -2.45 6.48 -2.97
N GLU A 43 -1.39 5.68 -2.82
CA GLU A 43 -0.28 5.66 -3.78
C GLU A 43 -0.76 5.29 -5.18
N ALA A 44 -1.62 4.28 -5.29
CA ALA A 44 -2.25 3.89 -6.55
C ALA A 44 -3.09 5.00 -7.19
N ILE A 45 -3.92 5.68 -6.41
CA ILE A 45 -4.77 6.78 -6.91
C ILE A 45 -3.90 7.94 -7.38
N GLU A 46 -2.82 8.25 -6.66
CA GLU A 46 -1.90 9.33 -7.03
C GLU A 46 -1.18 9.02 -8.34
N VAL A 47 -0.75 7.78 -8.54
CA VAL A 47 -0.12 7.30 -9.77
C VAL A 47 -1.07 7.43 -10.97
N VAL A 48 -2.29 6.91 -10.86
CA VAL A 48 -3.23 6.84 -12.00
C VAL A 48 -3.68 8.22 -12.48
N LYS A 49 -3.73 9.21 -11.58
CA LYS A 49 -4.07 10.60 -11.94
C LYS A 49 -3.08 11.23 -12.92
N HIS A 50 -1.88 10.68 -13.07
CA HIS A 50 -0.84 11.21 -13.95
C HIS A 50 -0.85 10.60 -15.36
N PHE A 51 -1.70 9.61 -15.63
CA PHE A 51 -1.80 8.94 -16.93
C PHE A 51 -3.18 9.15 -17.57
N ASP A 52 -3.22 9.47 -18.87
CA ASP A 52 -4.44 9.27 -19.64
C ASP A 52 -4.48 7.81 -20.09
N LEU A 53 -5.18 6.97 -19.32
CA LEU A 53 -5.22 5.53 -19.55
C LEU A 53 -5.79 5.12 -20.93
N LEU A 54 -6.44 6.02 -21.67
CA LEU A 54 -6.91 5.76 -23.03
C LEU A 54 -5.80 5.90 -24.09
N VAL A 55 -4.71 6.59 -23.75
CA VAL A 55 -3.58 6.87 -24.64
C VAL A 55 -2.30 6.19 -24.15
N ASP A 56 -2.06 6.20 -22.84
CA ASP A 56 -0.78 5.86 -22.21
C ASP A 56 -0.79 4.51 -21.48
N TYR A 57 -1.70 3.59 -21.84
CA TYR A 57 -1.89 2.33 -21.12
C TYR A 57 -0.61 1.48 -21.00
N GLU A 58 0.29 1.52 -22.01
CA GLU A 58 1.56 0.80 -21.96
C GLU A 58 2.52 1.38 -20.92
N ASP A 59 2.58 2.70 -20.81
CA ASP A 59 3.43 3.37 -19.83
C ASP A 59 2.84 3.25 -18.42
N ALA A 60 1.51 3.26 -18.29
CA ALA A 60 0.83 2.95 -17.03
C ALA A 60 1.12 1.50 -16.58
N ILE A 61 1.05 0.51 -17.49
CA ILE A 61 1.40 -0.88 -17.17
C ILE A 61 2.87 -1.00 -16.79
N ARG A 62 3.79 -0.35 -17.54
CA ARG A 62 5.22 -0.37 -17.21
C ARG A 62 5.49 0.23 -15.84
N PHE A 63 4.89 1.37 -15.55
CA PHE A 63 4.98 2.01 -14.24
C PHE A 63 4.52 1.08 -13.12
N ILE A 64 3.37 0.39 -13.28
CA ILE A 64 2.86 -0.55 -12.29
C ILE A 64 3.86 -1.70 -12.05
N MET A 65 4.43 -2.25 -13.13
CA MET A 65 5.42 -3.33 -13.03
C MET A 65 6.69 -2.87 -12.31
N ASP A 66 7.19 -1.68 -12.65
CA ASP A 66 8.36 -1.07 -12.00
C ASP A 66 8.08 -0.83 -10.50
N TYR A 67 6.91 -0.30 -10.16
CA TYR A 67 6.49 -0.09 -8.77
C TYR A 67 6.42 -1.40 -7.98
N VAL A 68 5.87 -2.46 -8.58
CA VAL A 68 5.79 -3.80 -7.95
C VAL A 68 7.19 -4.36 -7.71
N ASP A 69 8.10 -4.24 -8.68
CA ASP A 69 9.47 -4.73 -8.56
C ASP A 69 10.28 -3.96 -7.51
N GLU A 70 10.15 -2.63 -7.47
CA GLU A 70 10.82 -1.78 -6.48
C GLU A 70 10.28 -2.00 -5.06
N ASN A 71 9.00 -2.31 -4.93
CA ASN A 71 8.29 -2.44 -3.66
C ASN A 71 7.86 -3.88 -3.34
N ASP A 72 8.51 -4.89 -3.92
CA ASP A 72 8.18 -6.32 -3.79
C ASP A 72 7.90 -6.75 -2.34
N TYR A 73 8.69 -6.22 -1.40
CA TYR A 73 8.49 -6.49 0.02
C TYR A 73 7.13 -6.01 0.55
N ILE A 74 6.72 -4.77 0.22
CA ILE A 74 5.43 -4.21 0.64
C ILE A 74 4.29 -4.96 -0.07
N ILE A 75 4.46 -5.28 -1.35
CA ILE A 75 3.48 -6.05 -2.14
C ILE A 75 3.29 -7.46 -1.56
N SER A 76 4.36 -8.15 -1.21
CA SER A 76 4.31 -9.46 -0.54
C SER A 76 3.62 -9.36 0.82
N CYS A 77 3.95 -8.33 1.62
CA CYS A 77 3.29 -8.12 2.90
C CYS A 77 1.79 -7.86 2.74
N ALA A 78 1.41 -7.07 1.73
CA ALA A 78 0.01 -6.80 1.39
C ALA A 78 -0.72 -8.05 0.92
N TYR A 79 -0.05 -8.88 0.11
CA TYR A 79 -0.59 -10.16 -0.35
C TYR A 79 -0.83 -11.13 0.82
N ASP A 80 0.13 -11.26 1.73
CA ASP A 80 0.03 -12.14 2.91
C ASP A 80 -1.02 -11.65 3.91
N ALA A 81 -1.13 -10.33 4.06
CA ALA A 81 -2.01 -9.69 5.02
C ALA A 81 -3.48 -9.63 4.60
N ILE A 82 -3.70 -9.29 3.33
CA ILE A 82 -5.01 -8.88 2.83
C ILE A 82 -5.55 -9.90 1.83
N GLY A 83 -4.69 -10.80 1.33
CA GLY A 83 -5.06 -11.89 0.46
C GLY A 83 -5.19 -11.50 -1.01
N ARG A 84 -5.29 -12.52 -1.85
CA ARG A 84 -5.34 -12.40 -3.31
C ARG A 84 -6.48 -11.51 -3.81
N ASP A 85 -7.64 -11.59 -3.17
CA ASP A 85 -8.84 -10.88 -3.64
C ASP A 85 -8.71 -9.37 -3.46
N GLU A 86 -8.12 -8.90 -2.36
CA GLU A 86 -7.91 -7.47 -2.14
C GLU A 86 -6.78 -6.92 -3.00
N ILE A 87 -5.72 -7.69 -3.22
CA ILE A 87 -4.69 -7.32 -4.21
C ILE A 87 -5.30 -7.23 -5.62
N LYS A 88 -6.19 -8.15 -5.98
CA LYS A 88 -6.91 -8.08 -7.26
C LYS A 88 -7.79 -6.83 -7.34
N ARG A 89 -8.53 -6.50 -6.27
CA ARG A 89 -9.34 -5.27 -6.20
C ARG A 89 -8.48 -4.02 -6.35
N PHE A 90 -7.33 -4.01 -5.68
CA PHE A 90 -6.35 -2.93 -5.75
C PHE A 90 -5.92 -2.65 -7.20
N PHE A 91 -5.40 -3.66 -7.91
CA PHE A 91 -5.00 -3.50 -9.31
C PHE A 91 -6.18 -3.20 -10.24
N SER A 92 -7.37 -3.74 -9.97
CA SER A 92 -8.57 -3.44 -10.78
C SER A 92 -9.13 -2.02 -10.61
N ARG A 93 -8.63 -1.28 -9.61
CA ARG A 93 -9.01 0.11 -9.37
C ARG A 93 -8.00 1.09 -9.99
N ILE A 94 -6.85 0.57 -10.37
CA ILE A 94 -5.75 1.29 -11.02
C ILE A 94 -5.91 1.27 -12.54
N LEU A 95 -6.29 0.10 -13.07
CA LEU A 95 -6.57 -0.15 -14.49
C LEU A 95 -8.05 0.07 -14.81
#